data_AF-A0A922P3A4-F1
#
_entry.id   AF-A0A922P3A4-F1
#
_cell.length_a   1.000
_cell.length_b   1.000
_cell.length_c   1.000
_cell.angle_alpha   90.00
_cell.angle_beta   90.00
_cell.angle_gamma   90.00
#
_symmetry.space_group_name_H-M   'P 1'
#
loop_
_entity.id
_entity.type
_entity.pdbx_description
1 polymer ?
#
loop_
_entity_poly.entity_id
_entity_poly.type
_entity_poly.pdbx_seq_one_letter_code
_entity_poly.pdbx_strand_id
1 'polypeptide(L)'
;MELYFPSELPEQLAFVSAAVVAVIGLLTLLFPAAVLKAAGFTTGEVAAEGFGAARSSGGLQLGLGLAALALAQDFTYLMLGSALAMAALGRMLSLLLDRGWTGRNVLAVLLQLALASLPLGYVLGYF
;
A
#
# COMPACT_ATOMS: atom_id res chain seq x y z
N MET A 1 20.50 15.13 -13.08
CA MET A 1 19.14 15.12 -12.50
C MET A 1 19.30 15.06 -11.00
N GLU A 2 18.87 16.10 -10.30
CA GLU A 2 18.71 16.03 -8.86
C GLU A 2 17.45 15.20 -8.57
N LEU A 3 17.51 14.32 -7.57
CA LEU A 3 16.33 13.58 -7.13
C LEU A 3 15.38 14.58 -6.45
N TYR A 4 14.16 14.71 -6.98
CA TYR A 4 13.15 15.58 -6.38
C TYR A 4 12.80 15.08 -4.98
N PHE A 5 12.85 15.99 -4.01
CA PHE A 5 12.33 15.80 -2.68
C PHE A 5 11.56 17.06 -2.27
N PRO A 6 10.31 16.94 -1.79
CA PRO A 6 9.50 18.10 -1.42
C PRO A 6 10.12 18.96 -0.32
N SER A 7 9.93 20.29 -0.39
CA SER A 7 10.39 21.22 0.66
C SER A 7 9.41 21.32 1.83
N GLU A 8 8.12 21.17 1.56
CA GLU A 8 7.05 21.35 2.54
C GLU A 8 6.76 20.04 3.29
N LEU A 9 6.65 20.12 4.61
CA LEU A 9 6.41 18.95 5.47
C LEU A 9 5.15 18.14 5.07
N PRO A 10 4.00 18.76 4.74
CA PRO A 10 2.81 18.03 4.30
C PRO A 10 3.05 17.17 3.05
N GLU A 11 3.71 17.75 2.04
CA GLU A 11 4.05 17.05 0.81
C GLU A 11 5.11 15.97 1.06
N GLN A 12 6.08 16.22 1.94
CA GLN A 12 7.06 15.20 2.36
C GLN A 12 6.37 13.96 2.95
N LEU A 13 5.32 14.13 3.76
CA LEU A 13 4.57 13.01 4.31
C LEU A 13 3.86 12.19 3.21
N ALA A 14 3.26 12.87 2.23
CA ALA A 14 2.64 12.21 1.07
C ALA A 14 3.70 11.45 0.24
N PHE A 15 4.85 12.07 0.00
CA PHE A 15 5.99 11.47 -0.71
C PHE A 15 6.55 10.25 0.02
N VAL A 16 6.73 10.33 1.34
CA VAL A 16 7.19 9.19 2.16
C VAL A 16 6.17 8.05 2.13
N SER A 17 4.87 8.35 2.16
CA SER A 17 3.84 7.31 2.00
C SER A 17 3.98 6.60 0.64
N ALA A 18 4.15 7.36 -0.44
CA ALA A 18 4.40 6.80 -1.78
C ALA A 18 5.64 5.89 -1.81
N ALA A 19 6.73 6.30 -1.16
CA ALA A 19 7.94 5.49 -1.04
C ALA A 19 7.72 4.20 -0.25
N VAL A 20 7.01 4.26 0.87
CA VAL A 20 6.68 3.06 1.67
C VAL A 20 5.81 2.10 0.86
N VAL A 21 4.80 2.60 0.13
CA VAL A 21 3.96 1.76 -0.72
C VAL A 21 4.76 1.14 -1.86
N ALA A 22 5.66 1.89 -2.49
CA ALA A 22 6.55 1.36 -3.52
C ALA A 22 7.41 0.22 -2.96
N VAL A 23 7.98 0.38 -1.76
CA VAL A 23 8.79 -0.67 -1.11
C VAL A 23 7.94 -1.89 -0.76
N ILE A 24 6.73 -1.72 -0.20
CA ILE A 24 5.82 -2.84 0.09
C ILE A 24 5.47 -3.58 -1.20
N GLY A 25 5.17 -2.85 -2.28
CA GLY A 25 4.89 -3.41 -3.59
C GLY A 25 6.07 -4.20 -4.16
N LEU A 26 7.29 -3.64 -4.06
CA LEU A 26 8.53 -4.29 -4.48
C LEU A 26 8.77 -5.60 -3.71
N LEU A 27 8.63 -5.57 -2.38
CA LEU A 27 8.81 -6.76 -1.55
C LEU A 27 7.77 -7.83 -1.87
N THR A 28 6.52 -7.42 -2.14
CA THR A 28 5.44 -8.34 -2.53
C THR A 28 5.67 -8.95 -3.92
N LEU A 29 6.22 -8.16 -4.86
CA LEU A 29 6.58 -8.60 -6.20
C LEU A 29 7.77 -9.58 -6.20
N LEU A 30 8.82 -9.28 -5.43
CA LEU A 30 10.05 -10.07 -5.42
C LEU A 30 9.97 -11.28 -4.49
N PHE A 31 9.30 -11.15 -3.34
CA PHE A 31 9.29 -12.16 -2.27
C PHE A 31 7.86 -12.60 -1.89
N PRO A 32 7.05 -13.08 -2.85
CA PRO A 32 5.64 -13.38 -2.59
C PRO A 32 5.43 -14.49 -1.56
N ALA A 33 6.35 -15.47 -1.44
CA ALA A 33 6.24 -16.54 -0.46
C ALA A 33 6.30 -16.03 0.99
N ALA A 34 7.21 -15.09 1.28
CA ALA A 34 7.31 -14.48 2.60
C ALA A 34 6.04 -13.66 2.92
N VAL A 35 5.53 -12.91 1.93
CA VAL A 35 4.32 -12.10 2.09
C VAL A 35 3.07 -12.96 2.28
N LEU A 36 2.89 -14.03 1.50
CA LEU A 36 1.77 -14.96 1.67
C LEU A 36 1.83 -15.66 3.02
N LYS A 37 3.02 -16.09 3.46
CA LYS A 37 3.20 -16.65 4.81
C LYS A 37 2.84 -15.65 5.91
N ALA A 38 3.23 -14.38 5.76
CA ALA A 38 2.86 -13.31 6.67
C ALA A 38 1.34 -13.07 6.70
N ALA A 39 0.70 -13.16 5.52
CA ALA A 39 -0.75 -13.07 5.34
C ALA A 39 -1.53 -14.29 5.83
N GLY A 40 -0.87 -15.32 6.37
CA GLY A 40 -1.51 -16.48 7.00
C GLY A 40 -1.59 -17.73 6.11
N PHE A 41 -1.03 -17.70 4.91
CA PHE A 41 -0.88 -18.88 4.06
C PHE A 41 0.29 -19.75 4.57
N THR A 42 0.07 -20.43 5.69
CA THR A 42 1.09 -21.24 6.38
C THR A 42 0.90 -22.75 6.25
N THR A 43 -0.26 -23.20 5.76
CA THR A 43 -0.62 -24.62 5.63
C THR A 43 -0.99 -24.95 4.19
N GLY A 44 -0.48 -26.06 3.67
CA GLY A 44 -0.71 -26.49 2.29
C GLY A 44 0.25 -25.86 1.28
N GLU A 45 0.19 -26.35 0.04
CA GLU A 45 0.95 -25.78 -1.07
C GLU A 45 0.22 -24.58 -1.66
N VAL A 46 0.96 -23.49 -1.87
CA VAL A 46 0.49 -22.35 -2.65
C VAL A 46 0.78 -22.65 -4.11
N ALA A 47 -0.26 -22.77 -4.92
CA ALA A 47 -0.13 -22.98 -6.36
C ALA A 47 0.55 -21.78 -7.04
N ALA A 48 1.09 -21.99 -8.25
CA ALA A 48 1.80 -20.95 -9.01
C ALA A 48 0.92 -19.69 -9.23
N GLU A 49 -0.39 -19.88 -9.37
CA GLU A 49 -1.41 -18.85 -9.50
C GLU A 49 -1.49 -17.96 -8.25
N GLY A 50 -1.35 -18.54 -7.04
CA GLY A 50 -1.33 -17.78 -5.79
C GLY A 50 -0.11 -16.86 -5.70
N PHE A 51 1.07 -17.36 -6.10
CA PHE A 51 2.26 -16.51 -6.22
C PHE A 51 2.09 -15.46 -7.33
N GLY A 52 1.48 -15.82 -8.46
CA GLY A 52 1.18 -14.88 -9.54
C GLY A 52 0.27 -13.74 -9.10
N ALA A 53 -0.80 -14.04 -8.36
CA ALA A 53 -1.71 -13.05 -7.81
C ALA A 53 -1.02 -12.10 -6.82
N ALA A 54 -0.21 -12.64 -5.90
CA ALA A 54 0.57 -11.85 -4.96
C ALA A 54 1.53 -10.90 -5.72
N ARG A 55 2.29 -11.42 -6.67
CA ARG A 55 3.22 -10.64 -7.50
C ARG A 55 2.50 -9.54 -8.28
N SER A 56 1.38 -9.85 -8.90
CA SER A 56 0.56 -8.88 -9.64
C SER A 56 0.11 -7.73 -8.73
N SER A 57 -0.38 -8.05 -7.53
CA SER A 57 -0.78 -7.05 -6.54
C SER A 57 0.38 -6.17 -6.07
N GLY A 58 1.56 -6.77 -5.88
CA GLY A 58 2.80 -6.05 -5.52
C GLY A 58 3.26 -5.14 -6.65
N GLY A 59 3.20 -5.60 -7.90
CA GLY A 59 3.52 -4.81 -9.09
C GLY A 59 2.62 -3.58 -9.24
N LEU A 60 1.31 -3.72 -8.97
CA LEU A 60 0.38 -2.59 -8.97
C LEU A 60 0.73 -1.55 -7.89
N GLN A 61 1.03 -1.99 -6.67
CA GLN A 61 1.45 -1.10 -5.58
C GLN A 61 2.78 -0.41 -5.89
N LEU A 62 3.74 -1.16 -6.43
CA LEU A 62 5.03 -0.63 -6.85
C LEU A 62 4.87 0.44 -7.93
N GLY A 63 4.11 0.13 -8.99
CA GLY A 63 3.87 1.05 -10.09
C GLY A 63 3.16 2.33 -9.64
N LEU A 64 2.14 2.21 -8.78
CA LEU A 64 1.41 3.36 -8.26
C LEU A 64 2.28 4.24 -7.36
N GLY A 65 3.07 3.64 -6.46
CA GLY A 65 4.01 4.36 -5.60
C GLY A 65 5.10 5.06 -6.41
N LEU A 66 5.73 4.36 -7.37
CA LEU A 66 6.74 4.95 -8.23
C LEU A 66 6.19 6.06 -9.12
N ALA A 67 4.97 5.92 -9.65
CA ALA A 67 4.33 6.97 -10.43
C ALA A 67 4.09 8.24 -9.59
N ALA A 68 3.64 8.09 -8.34
CA ALA A 68 3.48 9.21 -7.42
C ALA A 68 4.82 9.87 -7.05
N LEU A 69 5.89 9.09 -6.87
CA LEU A 69 7.24 9.63 -6.61
C LEU A 69 7.84 10.35 -7.83
N ALA A 70 7.67 9.78 -9.02
CA ALA A 70 8.27 10.30 -10.25
C ALA A 70 7.60 11.59 -10.73
N LEU A 71 6.28 11.70 -10.53
CA LEU A 71 5.49 12.84 -10.96
C LEU A 71 5.32 13.89 -9.86
N ALA A 72 5.21 13.47 -8.60
CA ALA A 72 5.02 14.33 -7.42
C ALA A 72 3.92 15.39 -7.63
N GLN A 73 2.74 14.95 -8.07
CA GLN A 73 1.59 15.83 -8.31
C GLN A 73 0.42 15.48 -7.40
N ASP A 74 -0.41 16.47 -7.06
CA ASP A 74 -1.56 16.31 -6.18
C ASP A 74 -2.51 15.19 -6.64
N PHE A 75 -2.82 15.13 -7.94
CA PHE A 75 -3.67 14.06 -8.48
C PHE A 75 -3.02 12.67 -8.35
N THR A 76 -1.69 12.56 -8.40
CA THR A 76 -1.00 11.28 -8.21
C THR A 76 -1.02 10.83 -6.76
N TYR A 77 -0.91 11.76 -5.81
CA TYR A 77 -1.11 11.48 -4.40
C TYR A 77 -2.57 11.15 -4.09
N LEU A 78 -3.54 11.83 -4.73
CA LEU A 78 -4.96 11.51 -4.60
C LEU A 78 -5.27 10.09 -5.06
N MET A 79 -4.72 9.68 -6.22
CA MET A 79 -4.86 8.31 -6.73
C MET A 79 -4.24 7.29 -5.77
N LEU A 80 -3.03 7.54 -5.28
CA LEU A 80 -2.37 6.67 -4.31
C LEU A 80 -3.19 6.54 -3.02
N GLY A 81 -3.59 7.67 -2.44
CA GLY A 81 -4.36 7.72 -1.21
C GLY A 81 -5.72 7.05 -1.33
N SER A 82 -6.44 7.29 -2.43
CA SER A 82 -7.73 6.65 -2.69
C SER A 82 -7.60 5.14 -2.92
N ALA A 83 -6.57 4.68 -3.65
CA ALA A 83 -6.31 3.26 -3.82
C ALA A 83 -6.00 2.56 -2.48
N LEU A 84 -5.21 3.21 -1.61
CA LEU A 84 -4.93 2.71 -0.25
C LEU A 84 -6.19 2.69 0.62
N ALA A 85 -7.03 3.72 0.54
CA ALA A 85 -8.31 3.76 1.25
C ALA A 85 -9.23 2.62 0.79
N MET A 86 -9.34 2.36 -0.51
CA MET A 86 -10.10 1.22 -1.04
C MET A 86 -9.51 -0.12 -0.59
N ALA A 87 -8.18 -0.24 -0.54
CA ALA A 87 -7.52 -1.44 -0.04
C ALA A 87 -7.77 -1.65 1.47
N ALA A 88 -7.81 -0.57 2.26
CA ALA A 88 -8.19 -0.62 3.67
C ALA A 88 -9.65 -1.05 3.85
N LEU A 89 -10.57 -0.52 3.03
CA LEU A 89 -11.98 -0.93 3.02
C LEU A 89 -12.12 -2.42 2.70
N GLY A 90 -11.40 -2.94 1.71
CA GLY A 90 -11.39 -4.37 1.41
C GLY A 90 -10.99 -5.23 2.61
N ARG A 91 -9.98 -4.80 3.38
CA ARG A 91 -9.60 -5.50 4.62
C ARG A 91 -10.60 -5.33 5.76
N MET A 92 -11.25 -4.16 5.87
CA MET A 92 -12.36 -3.97 6.82
C MET A 92 -13.52 -4.92 6.52
N LEU A 93 -13.86 -5.11 5.25
CA LEU A 93 -14.85 -6.12 4.85
C LEU A 93 -14.41 -7.51 5.28
N SER A 94 -13.13 -7.87 5.14
CA SER A 94 -12.63 -9.15 5.63
C SER A 94 -12.73 -9.32 7.16
N LEU A 95 -12.52 -8.24 7.94
CA LEU A 95 -12.78 -8.27 9.38
C LEU A 95 -14.26 -8.58 9.69
N LEU A 96 -15.17 -7.96 8.96
CA LEU A 96 -16.62 -8.07 9.19
C LEU A 96 -17.22 -9.38 8.66
N LEU A 97 -16.78 -9.83 7.48
CA LEU A 97 -17.43 -10.90 6.71
C LEU A 97 -16.70 -12.25 6.85
N ASP A 98 -15.36 -12.25 6.93
CA ASP A 98 -14.55 -13.48 6.86
C ASP A 98 -14.08 -13.98 8.23
N ARG A 99 -14.66 -13.46 9.33
CA ARG A 99 -14.15 -13.66 10.70
C ARG A 99 -12.68 -13.24 10.83
N GLY A 100 -12.26 -12.25 10.06
CA GLY A 100 -10.85 -11.87 9.90
C GLY A 100 -10.22 -11.12 11.08
N TRP A 101 -10.88 -11.07 12.27
CA TRP A 101 -10.44 -10.38 13.49
C TRP A 101 -9.18 -11.01 14.10
N THR A 102 -8.08 -10.91 13.38
CA THR A 102 -6.76 -11.35 13.79
C THR A 102 -5.87 -10.13 13.99
N GLY A 103 -4.93 -10.20 14.94
CA GLY A 103 -4.03 -9.07 15.20
C GLY A 103 -3.26 -8.61 13.95
N ARG A 104 -2.90 -9.55 13.06
CA ARG A 104 -2.23 -9.24 11.79
C ARG A 104 -3.12 -8.45 10.83
N ASN A 105 -4.39 -8.85 10.67
CA ASN A 105 -5.31 -8.17 9.77
C ASN A 105 -5.67 -6.77 10.29
N VAL A 106 -5.89 -6.63 11.61
CA VAL A 106 -6.12 -5.33 12.24
C VAL A 106 -4.92 -4.40 12.05
N LEU A 107 -3.70 -4.88 12.30
CA LEU A 107 -2.49 -4.09 12.08
C LEU A 107 -2.34 -3.67 10.61
N ALA A 108 -2.67 -4.57 9.68
CA ALA A 108 -2.62 -4.28 8.25
C ALA A 108 -3.64 -3.21 7.82
N VAL A 109 -4.86 -3.21 8.39
CA VAL A 109 -5.85 -2.15 8.17
C VAL A 109 -5.34 -0.82 8.71
N LEU A 110 -4.82 -0.80 9.94
CA LEU A 110 -4.30 0.42 10.56
C LEU A 110 -3.14 1.01 9.75
N LEU A 111 -2.23 0.16 9.27
CA LEU A 111 -1.14 0.60 8.39
C LEU A 111 -1.66 1.20 7.08
N GLN A 112 -2.65 0.57 6.44
CA GLN A 112 -3.23 1.10 5.20
C GLN A 112 -3.94 2.42 5.43
N LEU A 113 -4.70 2.57 6.52
CA LEU A 113 -5.35 3.83 6.87
C LEU A 113 -4.33 4.93 7.15
N ALA A 114 -3.28 4.63 7.91
CA ALA A 114 -2.19 5.57 8.17
C ALA A 114 -1.55 6.03 6.86
N LEU A 115 -1.15 5.09 6.01
CA LEU A 115 -0.53 5.39 4.72
C LEU A 115 -1.49 6.12 3.77
N ALA A 116 -2.78 5.83 3.79
CA ALA A 116 -3.78 6.54 2.98
C ALA A 116 -4.00 7.97 3.47
N SER A 117 -3.99 8.17 4.80
CA SER A 117 -4.26 9.47 5.42
C SER A 117 -3.21 10.52 5.09
N LEU A 118 -1.96 10.11 4.84
CA LEU A 118 -0.87 11.02 4.50
C LEU A 118 -1.09 11.76 3.16
N PRO A 119 -1.19 11.08 2.01
CA PRO A 119 -1.45 11.74 0.74
C PRO A 119 -2.86 12.34 0.64
N LEU A 120 -3.89 11.73 1.25
CA LEU A 120 -5.24 12.33 1.26
C LEU A 120 -5.30 13.58 2.11
N GLY A 121 -4.63 13.57 3.26
CA GLY A 121 -4.56 14.72 4.17
C GLY A 121 -3.90 15.92 3.50
N TYR A 122 -2.78 15.67 2.82
CA TYR A 122 -2.09 16.67 2.01
C TYR A 122 -2.98 17.22 0.89
N VAL A 123 -3.51 16.36 0.01
CA VAL A 123 -4.25 16.81 -1.19
C VAL A 123 -5.59 17.49 -0.85
N LEU A 124 -6.25 17.06 0.23
CA LEU A 124 -7.52 17.65 0.67
C LEU A 124 -7.32 18.88 1.57
N GLY A 125 -6.07 19.27 1.87
CA GLY A 125 -5.74 20.47 2.64
C GLY A 125 -6.05 20.37 4.13
N TYR A 126 -5.96 19.17 4.72
CA TYR A 126 -6.16 18.97 6.15
C TYR A 126 -4.94 19.33 7.01
N PHE A 127 -3.73 19.29 6.42
CA PHE A 127 -2.47 19.71 7.04
C PHE A 127 -1.47 20.14 5.99
#